data_AF-C5X018-F1
#
_entry.id   AF-C5X018-F1
#
_cell.length_a   1.000
_cell.length_b   1.000
_cell.length_c   1.000
_cell.angle_alpha   90.00
_cell.angle_beta   90.00
_cell.angle_gamma   90.00
#
_symmetry.space_group_name_H-M   'P 1'
#
loop_
_entity.id
_entity.type
_entity.pdbx_description
1 polymer ?
#
loop_
_entity_poly.entity_id
_entity_poly.type
_entity_poly.pdbx_seq_one_letter_code
_entity_poly.pdbx_strand_id
1 'polypeptide(L)'
;MAASATPRPSLILPRAASHSHSQPSAVGLTSDRVAASRRRRGDFVFVVNPSGANGRTGKQWKQLLPLLRTRLADQCNICECITSGPSHAIDVTREAIKDGADAVIAVGGDGTLHEVVNGFFCKGSPVRALDRGPDHSTALGLIPLGTGSDFARTFGWTNDPCDAIDRIVRGVKSKLDIGVMEGPNREPHFFVNVADIHLSAKAGYFASMYKRFGNLCYVFGALRGFWGHSNQDMRIKVNGGEWGTVHKVTALCIGNAKYFGGGMKITPTADPFSGNLEVVILQDFKWYDFLLKLHRLYGGTHLSVNGVSSMRVQSIEVEEVTGSGGIFVQSDGEHFGFLPTKFSVLPGAVDFFC
;
A
#
# COMPACT_ATOMS: atom_id res chain seq x y z
N MET A 1 -21.34 -13.31 -46.58
CA MET A 1 -21.72 -11.96 -46.15
C MET A 1 -20.85 -11.58 -44.96
N ALA A 2 -20.27 -10.40 -45.04
CA ALA A 2 -19.09 -9.95 -44.30
C ALA A 2 -19.39 -9.60 -42.84
N ALA A 3 -18.38 -9.76 -41.98
CA ALA A 3 -18.21 -8.93 -40.80
C ALA A 3 -16.71 -8.64 -40.63
N SER A 4 -16.39 -7.36 -40.73
CA SER A 4 -15.07 -6.74 -40.77
C SER A 4 -14.38 -6.76 -39.40
N ALA A 5 -13.14 -7.25 -39.36
CA ALA A 5 -12.22 -7.02 -38.26
C ALA A 5 -11.51 -5.66 -38.46
N THR A 6 -11.59 -4.78 -37.47
CA THR A 6 -10.81 -3.54 -37.40
C THR A 6 -9.47 -3.80 -36.70
N PRO A 7 -8.34 -3.27 -37.22
CA PRO A 7 -7.01 -3.53 -36.66
C PRO A 7 -6.64 -2.57 -35.51
N ARG A 8 -5.82 -3.09 -34.58
CA ARG A 8 -5.19 -2.36 -33.46
C ARG A 8 -4.11 -1.39 -33.99
N PRO A 9 -3.91 -0.21 -33.37
CA PRO A 9 -2.82 0.68 -33.70
C PRO A 9 -1.51 0.21 -33.06
N SER A 10 -0.49 0.02 -33.89
CA SER A 10 0.90 -0.28 -33.52
C SER A 10 1.69 1.01 -33.31
N LEU A 11 2.36 1.13 -32.15
CA LEU A 11 3.35 2.16 -31.88
C LEU A 11 4.65 1.82 -32.61
N ILE A 12 5.08 2.69 -33.53
CA ILE A 12 6.30 2.56 -34.31
C ILE A 12 7.39 3.44 -33.67
N LEU A 13 8.44 2.81 -33.15
CA LEU A 13 9.70 3.47 -32.78
C LEU A 13 10.70 3.36 -33.96
N PRO A 14 11.46 4.42 -34.27
CA PRO A 14 12.36 4.42 -35.42
C PRO A 14 13.60 3.54 -35.19
N ARG A 15 13.85 2.66 -36.17
CA ARG A 15 14.98 1.72 -36.24
C ARG A 15 16.17 2.44 -36.93
N ALA A 16 17.29 2.57 -36.23
CA ALA A 16 18.51 3.14 -36.80
C ALA A 16 19.17 2.16 -37.80
N ALA A 17 19.52 2.66 -38.98
CA ALA A 17 20.17 1.89 -40.04
C ALA A 17 21.68 1.72 -39.76
N SER A 18 22.17 0.49 -39.91
CA SER A 18 23.58 0.12 -39.85
C SER A 18 24.22 0.22 -41.23
N HIS A 19 25.23 1.08 -41.39
CA HIS A 19 26.16 1.01 -42.51
C HIS A 19 27.55 0.62 -42.02
N SER A 20 28.03 -0.50 -42.53
CA SER A 20 29.39 -1.02 -42.42
C SER A 20 30.31 -0.30 -43.40
N HIS A 21 31.42 0.26 -42.93
CA HIS A 21 32.64 0.32 -43.73
C HIS A 21 33.88 0.30 -42.83
N SER A 22 34.89 -0.37 -43.39
CA SER A 22 36.17 -0.84 -42.87
C SER A 22 37.16 0.24 -42.40
N GLN A 23 37.99 -0.13 -41.42
CA GLN A 23 39.18 0.59 -40.95
C GLN A 23 40.25 0.76 -42.05
N PRO A 24 41.23 1.66 -41.83
CA PRO A 24 42.52 1.15 -41.34
C PRO A 24 43.13 1.94 -40.16
N SER A 25 44.08 1.25 -39.55
CA SER A 25 44.82 1.45 -38.31
C SER A 25 45.75 2.68 -38.29
N ALA A 26 45.85 3.36 -37.14
CA ALA A 26 47.05 4.11 -36.74
C ALA A 26 47.12 4.33 -35.22
N VAL A 27 48.07 3.63 -34.61
CA VAL A 27 48.89 3.89 -33.41
C VAL A 27 48.54 5.11 -32.53
N GLY A 28 48.11 4.80 -31.29
CA GLY A 28 48.78 5.20 -30.06
C GLY A 28 48.80 6.67 -29.65
N LEU A 29 47.78 7.11 -28.88
CA LEU A 29 47.90 8.12 -27.84
C LEU A 29 46.95 7.74 -26.70
N THR A 30 47.53 7.24 -25.61
CA THR A 30 46.82 6.95 -24.35
C THR A 30 46.37 8.26 -23.71
N SER A 31 45.13 8.67 -23.98
CA SER A 31 44.39 9.56 -23.08
C SER A 31 43.55 8.68 -22.17
N ASP A 32 43.86 8.65 -20.88
CA ASP A 32 42.99 8.10 -19.84
C ASP A 32 41.65 8.86 -19.84
N ARG A 33 40.74 8.42 -20.72
CA ARG A 33 39.32 8.73 -20.60
C ARG A 33 38.79 7.80 -19.54
N VAL A 34 38.79 8.30 -18.30
CA VAL A 34 37.82 7.88 -17.30
C VAL A 34 36.45 8.02 -17.98
N ALA A 35 35.95 6.90 -18.49
CA ALA A 35 34.59 6.80 -18.99
C ALA A 35 33.71 7.00 -17.76
N ALA A 36 33.33 8.25 -17.52
CA ALA A 36 32.22 8.57 -16.65
C ALA A 36 31.02 7.82 -17.24
N SER A 37 30.73 6.67 -16.63
CA SER A 37 29.48 5.94 -16.82
C SER A 37 28.37 6.97 -16.71
N ARG A 38 27.79 7.35 -17.84
CA ARG A 38 26.55 8.12 -17.87
C ARG A 38 25.55 7.22 -17.17
N ARG A 39 25.33 7.43 -15.86
CA ARG A 39 24.23 6.81 -15.13
C ARG A 39 22.99 7.00 -15.99
N ARG A 40 22.40 5.89 -16.45
CA ARG A 40 21.11 5.92 -17.14
C ARG A 40 20.16 6.70 -16.23
N ARG A 41 19.47 7.72 -16.77
CA ARG A 41 18.38 8.38 -16.05
C ARG A 41 17.31 7.34 -15.74
N GLY A 42 16.92 7.22 -14.49
CA GLY A 42 15.85 6.31 -14.09
C GLY A 42 14.50 6.75 -14.68
N ASP A 43 13.54 5.86 -14.84
CA ASP A 43 12.20 6.17 -15.32
C ASP A 43 11.22 6.13 -14.12
N PHE A 44 10.74 7.30 -13.70
CA PHE A 44 9.88 7.45 -12.51
C PHE A 44 8.46 7.81 -12.94
N VAL A 45 7.50 6.99 -12.52
CA VAL A 45 6.07 7.16 -12.83
C VAL A 45 5.34 7.68 -11.59
N PHE A 46 4.71 8.84 -11.69
CA PHE A 46 3.92 9.43 -10.63
C PHE A 46 2.44 9.16 -10.90
N VAL A 47 1.83 8.34 -10.04
CA VAL A 47 0.41 7.96 -10.14
C VAL A 47 -0.40 8.87 -9.24
N VAL A 48 -1.17 9.77 -9.88
CA VAL A 48 -1.82 10.90 -9.21
C VAL A 48 -3.32 10.70 -9.18
N ASN A 49 -3.91 10.72 -7.98
CA ASN A 49 -5.36 10.77 -7.84
C ASN A 49 -5.83 12.23 -7.74
N PRO A 50 -6.33 12.86 -8.83
CA PRO A 50 -6.67 14.28 -8.82
C PRO A 50 -7.84 14.60 -7.87
N SER A 51 -8.74 13.63 -7.66
CA SER A 51 -9.91 13.73 -6.78
C SER A 51 -9.58 13.57 -5.30
N GLY A 52 -8.36 13.12 -4.98
CA GLY A 52 -7.90 12.91 -3.61
C GLY A 52 -8.05 14.15 -2.73
N ALA A 53 -8.42 13.94 -1.46
CA ALA A 53 -8.63 14.99 -0.46
C ALA A 53 -9.61 16.11 -0.92
N ASN A 54 -10.72 15.72 -1.55
CA ASN A 54 -11.74 16.60 -2.14
C ASN A 54 -11.17 17.50 -3.26
N GLY A 55 -10.37 16.93 -4.15
CA GLY A 55 -9.77 17.65 -5.29
C GLY A 55 -8.54 18.49 -4.96
N ARG A 56 -8.10 18.52 -3.69
CA ARG A 56 -6.90 19.27 -3.28
C ARG A 56 -5.62 18.65 -3.85
N THR A 57 -5.59 17.32 -3.98
CA THR A 57 -4.43 16.59 -4.53
C THR A 57 -4.09 17.09 -5.94
N GLY A 58 -5.08 17.17 -6.84
CA GLY A 58 -4.84 17.67 -8.20
C GLY A 58 -4.39 19.13 -8.26
N LYS A 59 -4.86 20.00 -7.35
CA LYS A 59 -4.42 21.40 -7.28
C LYS A 59 -2.97 21.52 -6.81
N GLN A 60 -2.62 20.79 -5.75
CA GLN A 60 -1.25 20.78 -5.21
C GLN A 60 -0.27 20.14 -6.19
N TRP A 61 -0.66 19.06 -6.86
CA TRP A 61 0.18 18.40 -7.85
C TRP A 61 0.62 19.34 -8.98
N LYS A 62 -0.29 20.17 -9.51
CA LYS A 62 0.05 21.18 -10.53
C LYS A 62 1.10 22.18 -10.07
N GLN A 63 1.13 22.50 -8.78
CA GLN A 63 2.13 23.40 -8.18
C GLN A 63 3.46 22.68 -7.91
N LEU A 64 3.40 21.38 -7.60
CA LEU A 64 4.57 20.56 -7.29
C LEU A 64 5.31 20.07 -8.52
N LEU A 65 4.63 19.82 -9.64
CA LEU A 65 5.22 19.25 -10.85
C LEU A 65 6.41 20.07 -11.41
N PRO A 66 6.38 21.42 -11.47
CA PRO A 66 7.54 22.20 -11.87
C PRO A 66 8.73 22.02 -10.91
N LEU A 67 8.49 22.03 -9.59
CA LEU A 67 9.52 21.82 -8.57
C LEU A 67 10.15 20.43 -8.69
N LEU A 68 9.32 19.41 -8.86
CA LEU A 68 9.72 18.02 -9.10
C LEU A 68 10.62 17.91 -10.34
N ARG A 69 10.17 18.48 -11.46
CA ARG A 69 10.96 18.50 -12.70
C ARG A 69 12.30 19.17 -12.49
N THR A 70 12.38 20.29 -11.77
CA THR A 70 13.64 20.95 -11.46
C THR A 70 14.55 20.09 -10.57
N ARG A 71 14.02 19.49 -9.49
CA ARG A 71 14.85 18.72 -8.53
C ARG A 71 15.30 17.35 -9.06
N LEU A 72 14.54 16.73 -9.95
CA LEU A 72 14.82 15.40 -10.47
C LEU A 72 15.33 15.39 -11.93
N ALA A 73 15.44 16.54 -12.59
CA ALA A 73 15.83 16.67 -14.00
C ALA A 73 17.07 15.86 -14.38
N ASP A 74 18.08 15.82 -13.49
CA ASP A 74 19.35 15.16 -13.76
C ASP A 74 19.38 13.68 -13.37
N GLN A 75 18.40 13.21 -12.59
CA GLN A 75 18.38 11.87 -12.02
C GLN A 75 17.43 10.92 -12.76
N CYS A 76 16.26 11.41 -13.18
CA CYS A 76 15.23 10.57 -13.77
C CYS A 76 14.37 11.29 -14.81
N ASN A 77 13.79 10.51 -15.70
CA ASN A 77 12.66 10.93 -16.52
C ASN A 77 11.39 10.84 -15.67
N ILE A 78 10.54 11.87 -15.75
CA ILE A 78 9.29 11.95 -15.00
C ILE A 78 8.13 11.66 -15.95
N CYS A 79 7.37 10.62 -15.66
CA CYS A 79 6.08 10.34 -16.29
C CYS A 79 4.96 10.61 -15.28
N GLU A 80 3.92 11.31 -15.74
CA GLU A 80 2.73 11.62 -14.96
C GLU A 80 1.57 10.75 -15.47
N CYS A 81 0.89 10.06 -14.55
CA CYS A 81 -0.32 9.30 -14.85
C CYS A 81 -1.45 9.77 -13.92
N ILE A 82 -2.44 10.46 -14.50
CA ILE A 82 -3.63 10.90 -13.78
C ILE A 82 -4.66 9.77 -13.76
N THR A 83 -5.08 9.35 -12.57
CA THR A 83 -6.10 8.31 -12.45
C THR A 83 -7.48 8.86 -12.83
N SER A 84 -8.33 7.99 -13.38
CA SER A 84 -9.66 8.34 -13.91
C SER A 84 -10.80 7.78 -13.06
N GLY A 85 -10.50 6.89 -12.12
CA GLY A 85 -11.48 6.25 -11.26
C GLY A 85 -10.84 5.22 -10.33
N PRO A 86 -11.67 4.53 -9.51
CA PRO A 86 -11.22 3.43 -8.65
C PRO A 86 -10.48 2.35 -9.44
N SER A 87 -9.49 1.73 -8.81
CA SER A 87 -8.64 0.66 -9.36
C SER A 87 -7.73 1.05 -10.53
N HIS A 88 -7.87 2.25 -11.12
CA HIS A 88 -7.03 2.65 -12.25
C HIS A 88 -5.54 2.78 -11.84
N ALA A 89 -5.23 3.13 -10.58
CA ALA A 89 -3.82 3.17 -10.15
C ALA A 89 -3.18 1.77 -10.12
N ILE A 90 -3.96 0.70 -9.96
CA ILE A 90 -3.49 -0.69 -10.03
C ILE A 90 -2.98 -0.96 -11.46
N ASP A 91 -3.80 -0.68 -12.46
CA ASP A 91 -3.48 -0.98 -13.86
C ASP A 91 -2.30 -0.15 -14.37
N VAL A 92 -2.30 1.15 -14.08
CA VAL A 92 -1.18 2.05 -14.41
C VAL A 92 0.13 1.58 -13.79
N THR A 93 0.09 1.15 -12.52
CA THR A 93 1.30 0.67 -11.84
C THR A 93 1.81 -0.62 -12.49
N ARG A 94 0.92 -1.55 -12.84
CA ARG A 94 1.30 -2.79 -13.52
C ARG A 94 1.94 -2.53 -14.88
N GLU A 95 1.37 -1.61 -15.66
CA GLU A 95 1.91 -1.21 -16.97
C GLU A 95 3.28 -0.54 -16.81
N ALA A 96 3.41 0.42 -15.88
CA ALA A 96 4.68 1.07 -15.58
C ALA A 96 5.79 0.07 -15.20
N ILE A 97 5.48 -0.93 -14.36
CA ILE A 97 6.45 -1.96 -13.98
C ILE A 97 6.83 -2.82 -15.18
N LYS A 98 5.86 -3.25 -16.00
CA LYS A 98 6.11 -4.05 -17.22
C LYS A 98 7.00 -3.32 -18.21
N ASP A 99 6.80 -2.01 -18.35
CA ASP A 99 7.58 -1.11 -19.20
C ASP A 99 8.98 -0.81 -18.60
N GLY A 100 9.28 -1.32 -17.41
CA GLY A 100 10.59 -1.25 -16.79
C GLY A 100 10.86 0.07 -16.07
N ALA A 101 9.84 0.69 -15.48
CA ALA A 101 10.00 1.82 -14.58
C ALA A 101 10.95 1.47 -13.42
N ASP A 102 11.82 2.41 -13.06
CA ASP A 102 12.73 2.28 -11.91
C ASP A 102 12.01 2.67 -10.60
N ALA A 103 10.94 3.48 -10.69
CA ALA A 103 10.08 3.80 -9.57
C ALA A 103 8.62 4.08 -9.97
N VAL A 104 7.69 3.73 -9.09
CA VAL A 104 6.29 4.15 -9.12
C VAL A 104 5.98 4.90 -7.82
N ILE A 105 5.53 6.14 -7.93
CA ILE A 105 5.30 7.04 -6.81
C ILE A 105 3.79 7.29 -6.68
N ALA A 106 3.20 6.88 -5.57
CA ALA A 106 1.82 7.19 -5.24
C ALA A 106 1.70 8.66 -4.80
N VAL A 107 0.85 9.44 -5.48
CA VAL A 107 0.56 10.84 -5.16
C VAL A 107 -0.90 10.97 -4.77
N GLY A 108 -1.15 10.96 -3.46
CA GLY A 108 -2.51 10.94 -2.92
C GLY A 108 -2.57 10.54 -1.45
N GLY A 109 -3.69 9.93 -1.05
CA GLY A 109 -3.87 9.38 0.30
C GLY A 109 -3.65 7.87 0.35
N ASP A 110 -3.99 7.27 1.49
CA ASP A 110 -3.78 5.84 1.76
C ASP A 110 -4.45 4.92 0.72
N GLY A 111 -5.64 5.28 0.21
CA GLY A 111 -6.30 4.51 -0.85
C GLY A 111 -5.54 4.50 -2.18
N THR A 112 -4.88 5.61 -2.55
CA THR A 112 -4.03 5.65 -3.75
C THR A 112 -2.77 4.81 -3.55
N LEU A 113 -2.17 4.87 -2.36
CA LEU A 113 -1.06 3.98 -1.99
C LEU A 113 -1.48 2.51 -2.06
N HIS A 114 -2.66 2.17 -1.52
CA HIS A 114 -3.21 0.81 -1.54
C HIS A 114 -3.35 0.27 -2.97
N GLU A 115 -3.95 1.05 -3.88
CA GLU A 115 -4.06 0.66 -5.29
C GLU A 115 -2.68 0.51 -5.96
N VAL A 116 -1.76 1.45 -5.72
CA VAL A 116 -0.40 1.36 -6.27
C VAL A 116 0.29 0.08 -5.77
N VAL A 117 0.25 -0.21 -4.47
CA VAL A 117 0.82 -1.43 -3.88
C VAL A 117 0.20 -2.69 -4.51
N ASN A 118 -1.12 -2.74 -4.68
CA ASN A 118 -1.77 -3.88 -5.36
C ASN A 118 -1.37 -4.01 -6.84
N GLY A 119 -0.94 -2.91 -7.47
CA GLY A 119 -0.36 -2.91 -8.82
C GLY A 119 1.04 -3.54 -8.90
N PHE A 120 1.78 -3.65 -7.80
CA PHE A 120 3.05 -4.39 -7.76
C PHE A 120 2.85 -5.91 -7.87
N PHE A 121 1.62 -6.39 -7.73
CA PHE A 121 1.32 -7.82 -7.75
C PHE A 121 0.23 -8.17 -8.77
N CYS A 122 0.29 -9.40 -9.28
CA CYS A 122 -0.73 -9.99 -10.14
C CYS A 122 -0.81 -11.48 -9.83
N LYS A 123 -2.01 -11.98 -9.49
CA LYS A 123 -2.26 -13.40 -9.13
C LYS A 123 -1.26 -13.93 -8.08
N GLY A 124 -0.97 -13.15 -7.04
CA GLY A 124 -0.05 -13.54 -5.97
C GLY A 124 1.43 -13.38 -6.26
N SER A 125 1.82 -13.00 -7.48
CA SER A 125 3.23 -12.85 -7.87
C SER A 125 3.60 -11.39 -8.12
N PRO A 126 4.83 -10.96 -7.75
CA PRO A 126 5.32 -9.63 -8.12
C PRO A 126 5.33 -9.46 -9.64
N VAL A 127 4.85 -8.31 -10.11
CA VAL A 127 4.95 -7.91 -11.52
C VAL A 127 6.40 -7.58 -11.81
N ARG A 128 6.89 -8.00 -12.98
CA ARG A 128 8.27 -7.78 -13.41
C ARG A 128 8.28 -7.08 -14.76
N ALA A 129 9.33 -6.31 -14.97
CA ALA A 129 9.62 -5.70 -16.27
C ALA A 129 9.83 -6.78 -17.33
N LEU A 130 9.30 -6.55 -18.53
CA LEU A 130 9.37 -7.51 -19.63
C LEU A 130 10.77 -7.51 -20.29
N ASP A 131 11.36 -6.32 -20.42
CA ASP A 131 12.60 -6.09 -21.16
C ASP A 131 13.81 -5.80 -20.25
N ARG A 132 13.70 -6.04 -18.94
CA ARG A 132 14.80 -5.89 -17.98
C ARG A 132 15.20 -7.25 -17.40
N GLY A 133 16.44 -7.34 -16.93
CA GLY A 133 16.96 -8.53 -16.25
C GLY A 133 16.20 -8.84 -14.96
N PRO A 134 16.34 -10.07 -14.43
CA PRO A 134 15.62 -10.54 -13.24
C PRO A 134 15.95 -9.74 -11.96
N ASP A 135 17.09 -9.04 -11.95
CA ASP A 135 17.54 -8.21 -10.82
C ASP A 135 16.94 -6.80 -10.82
N HIS A 136 16.21 -6.42 -11.88
CA HIS A 136 15.52 -5.13 -11.92
C HIS A 136 14.32 -5.13 -10.97
N SER A 137 14.32 -4.21 -10.02
CA SER A 137 13.19 -3.99 -9.12
C SER A 137 12.72 -2.53 -9.19
N THR A 138 11.42 -2.37 -9.36
CA THR A 138 10.77 -1.05 -9.31
C THR A 138 10.58 -0.64 -7.86
N ALA A 139 10.99 0.58 -7.51
CA ALA A 139 10.78 1.10 -6.17
C ALA A 139 9.41 1.80 -6.02
N LEU A 140 8.79 1.67 -4.85
CA LEU A 140 7.63 2.41 -4.42
C LEU A 140 8.05 3.74 -3.77
N GLY A 141 7.34 4.82 -4.09
CA GLY A 141 7.42 6.09 -3.38
C GLY A 141 6.04 6.58 -2.94
N LEU A 142 6.01 7.51 -1.98
CA LEU A 142 4.78 8.14 -1.51
C LEU A 142 4.96 9.65 -1.36
N ILE A 143 4.07 10.42 -2.02
CA ILE A 143 3.82 11.84 -1.73
C ILE A 143 2.44 11.94 -1.06
N PRO A 144 2.40 12.09 0.28
CA PRO A 144 1.16 11.99 1.05
C PRO A 144 0.35 13.30 0.98
N LEU A 145 -0.56 13.39 0.01
CA LEU A 145 -1.50 14.51 -0.15
C LEU A 145 -2.91 14.20 0.41
N GLY A 146 -3.04 13.10 1.16
CA GLY A 146 -4.28 12.67 1.82
C GLY A 146 -4.58 13.39 3.14
N THR A 147 -5.80 13.17 3.66
CA THR A 147 -6.23 13.68 4.97
C THR A 147 -5.80 12.80 6.15
N GLY A 148 -5.79 11.47 5.94
CA GLY A 148 -5.38 10.49 6.95
C GLY A 148 -3.86 10.33 7.01
N SER A 149 -3.27 9.97 5.87
CA SER A 149 -1.82 9.74 5.69
C SER A 149 -1.27 8.79 6.75
N ASP A 150 -2.03 7.73 7.04
CA ASP A 150 -1.74 6.79 8.12
C ASP A 150 -0.43 6.04 7.88
N PHE A 151 -0.15 5.69 6.61
CA PHE A 151 1.12 5.05 6.27
C PHE A 151 2.33 5.98 6.50
N ALA A 152 2.26 7.24 6.06
CA ALA A 152 3.33 8.21 6.30
C ALA A 152 3.54 8.47 7.81
N ARG A 153 2.44 8.50 8.60
CA ARG A 153 2.50 8.68 10.05
C ARG A 153 3.22 7.54 10.76
N THR A 154 3.23 6.33 10.19
CA THR A 154 3.98 5.17 10.73
C THR A 154 5.47 5.46 10.87
N PHE A 155 6.03 6.22 9.91
CA PHE A 155 7.43 6.64 9.90
C PHE A 155 7.68 8.00 10.57
N GLY A 156 6.64 8.61 11.15
CA GLY A 156 6.72 9.96 11.72
C GLY A 156 6.88 11.06 10.69
N TRP A 157 6.55 10.80 9.42
CA TRP A 157 6.67 11.80 8.36
C TRP A 157 5.57 12.84 8.41
N THR A 158 5.93 14.06 8.03
CA THR A 158 4.98 15.14 7.77
C THR A 158 4.24 14.88 6.45
N ASN A 159 3.09 15.55 6.28
CA ASN A 159 2.40 15.60 4.99
C ASN A 159 2.98 16.69 4.06
N ASP A 160 4.21 17.14 4.30
CA ASP A 160 4.86 18.12 3.43
C ASP A 160 5.32 17.39 2.15
N PRO A 161 4.80 17.77 0.97
CA PRO A 161 5.25 17.18 -0.28
C PRO A 161 6.71 17.45 -0.59
N CYS A 162 7.30 18.56 -0.11
CA CYS A 162 8.72 18.84 -0.33
C CYS A 162 9.61 17.82 0.40
N ASP A 163 9.26 17.47 1.65
CA ASP A 163 9.96 16.42 2.41
C ASP A 163 9.86 15.07 1.70
N ALA A 164 8.69 14.76 1.11
CA ALA A 164 8.49 13.55 0.33
C ALA A 164 9.34 13.51 -0.95
N ILE A 165 9.43 14.64 -1.66
CA ILE A 165 10.29 14.78 -2.83
C ILE A 165 11.75 14.59 -2.43
N ASP A 166 12.18 15.17 -1.31
CA ASP A 166 13.56 15.06 -0.85
C ASP A 166 13.95 13.62 -0.47
N ARG A 167 13.02 12.82 0.10
CA ARG A 167 13.21 11.37 0.29
C ARG A 167 13.45 10.64 -1.03
N ILE A 168 12.62 10.93 -2.05
CA ILE A 168 12.74 10.32 -3.37
C ILE A 168 14.07 10.71 -4.05
N VAL A 169 14.46 11.98 -3.97
CA VAL A 169 15.71 12.53 -4.54
C VAL A 169 16.95 11.95 -3.85
N ARG A 170 16.89 11.70 -2.53
CA ARG A 170 17.99 11.05 -1.81
C ARG A 170 18.21 9.61 -2.29
N GLY A 171 17.16 8.95 -2.74
CA GLY A 171 17.22 7.62 -3.34
C GLY A 171 17.53 6.49 -2.35
N VAL A 172 17.44 6.74 -1.05
CA VAL A 172 17.62 5.72 -0.01
C VAL A 172 16.39 4.82 -0.01
N LYS A 173 16.61 3.52 -0.14
CA LYS A 173 15.55 2.50 -0.24
C LYS A 173 15.68 1.47 0.88
N SER A 174 14.54 1.04 1.39
CA SER A 174 14.42 -0.10 2.31
C SER A 174 13.48 -1.15 1.72
N LYS A 175 13.63 -2.40 2.15
CA LYS A 175 12.76 -3.51 1.73
C LYS A 175 11.49 -3.51 2.57
N LEU A 176 10.39 -3.07 1.98
CA LEU A 176 9.08 -2.96 2.60
C LEU A 176 8.34 -4.30 2.57
N ASP A 177 7.84 -4.70 3.74
CA ASP A 177 6.95 -5.85 3.90
C ASP A 177 5.54 -5.51 3.44
N ILE A 178 4.86 -6.50 2.84
CA ILE A 178 3.47 -6.35 2.39
C ILE A 178 2.62 -7.43 3.06
N GLY A 179 1.48 -7.02 3.63
CA GLY A 179 0.49 -7.93 4.18
C GLY A 179 -0.33 -8.58 3.06
N VAL A 180 -0.65 -9.87 3.21
CA VAL A 180 -1.43 -10.67 2.26
C VAL A 180 -2.60 -11.32 2.97
N MET A 181 -3.75 -11.27 2.32
CA MET A 181 -5.00 -11.90 2.73
C MET A 181 -5.43 -12.93 1.70
N GLU A 182 -5.70 -14.15 2.16
CA GLU A 182 -6.15 -15.26 1.34
C GLU A 182 -7.46 -15.80 1.92
N GLY A 183 -8.55 -15.62 1.17
CA GLY A 183 -9.88 -16.14 1.52
C GLY A 183 -10.12 -17.51 0.88
N PRO A 184 -11.37 -18.03 0.96
CA PRO A 184 -11.71 -19.34 0.40
C PRO A 184 -11.46 -19.45 -1.11
N ASN A 185 -11.61 -18.34 -1.85
CA ASN A 185 -11.39 -18.26 -3.29
C ASN A 185 -9.89 -18.22 -3.67
N ARG A 186 -8.98 -18.14 -2.69
CA ARG A 186 -7.50 -18.11 -2.83
C ARG A 186 -6.90 -17.03 -3.73
N GLU A 187 -7.69 -16.06 -4.19
CA GLU A 187 -7.13 -14.84 -4.78
C GLU A 187 -6.50 -14.00 -3.65
N PRO A 188 -5.21 -13.67 -3.72
CA PRO A 188 -4.53 -12.91 -2.68
C PRO A 188 -4.86 -11.42 -2.82
N HIS A 189 -5.20 -10.79 -1.70
CA HIS A 189 -5.35 -9.34 -1.60
C HIS A 189 -4.24 -8.77 -0.73
N PHE A 190 -3.69 -7.62 -1.13
CA PHE A 190 -2.55 -7.02 -0.48
C PHE A 190 -2.97 -5.80 0.34
N PHE A 191 -2.38 -5.65 1.52
CA PHE A 191 -2.58 -4.49 2.37
C PHE A 191 -1.26 -3.95 2.89
N VAL A 192 -1.20 -2.64 3.08
CA VAL A 192 0.01 -1.94 3.51
C VAL A 192 -0.10 -1.40 4.93
N ASN A 193 -1.31 -1.04 5.39
CA ASN A 193 -1.54 -0.56 6.76
C ASN A 193 -2.10 -1.66 7.65
N VAL A 194 -3.41 -1.89 7.62
CA VAL A 194 -4.12 -2.72 8.59
C VAL A 194 -5.24 -3.47 7.91
N ALA A 195 -5.35 -4.77 8.21
CA ALA A 195 -6.53 -5.57 7.98
C ALA A 195 -7.38 -5.66 9.25
N ASP A 196 -8.68 -5.49 9.10
CA ASP A 196 -9.66 -5.42 10.19
C ASP A 196 -10.68 -6.56 10.07
N ILE A 197 -11.04 -7.14 11.21
CA ILE A 197 -12.02 -8.22 11.32
C ILE A 197 -13.10 -7.84 12.34
N HIS A 198 -14.34 -8.20 12.05
CA HIS A 198 -15.50 -8.07 12.93
C HIS A 198 -15.96 -6.63 13.14
N LEU A 199 -15.92 -6.09 14.38
CA LEU A 199 -16.40 -4.73 14.62
C LEU A 199 -15.61 -3.69 13.84
N SER A 200 -14.27 -3.81 13.79
CA SER A 200 -13.42 -2.84 13.10
C SER A 200 -13.69 -2.82 11.59
N ALA A 201 -14.02 -3.97 11.01
CA ALA A 201 -14.47 -4.06 9.62
C ALA A 201 -15.82 -3.35 9.40
N LYS A 202 -16.81 -3.63 10.25
CA LYS A 202 -18.11 -2.95 10.21
C LYS A 202 -18.00 -1.43 10.43
N ALA A 203 -17.04 -1.01 11.27
CA ALA A 203 -16.74 0.39 11.54
C ALA A 203 -16.19 1.09 10.30
N GLY A 204 -15.24 0.47 9.58
CA GLY A 204 -14.68 1.01 8.34
C GLY A 204 -15.74 1.16 7.24
N TYR A 205 -16.61 0.15 7.07
CA TYR A 205 -17.74 0.22 6.16
C TYR A 205 -18.61 1.46 6.43
N PHE A 206 -18.99 1.69 7.69
CA PHE A 206 -19.81 2.86 8.05
C PHE A 206 -19.04 4.18 8.00
N ALA A 207 -17.74 4.18 8.29
CA ALA A 207 -16.90 5.37 8.19
C ALA A 207 -16.92 5.98 6.79
N SER A 208 -17.06 5.15 5.75
CA SER A 208 -17.19 5.59 4.36
C SER A 208 -18.41 6.51 4.13
N MET A 209 -19.49 6.33 4.89
CA MET A 209 -20.71 7.16 4.83
C MET A 209 -20.54 8.50 5.57
N TYR A 210 -19.56 8.59 6.48
CA TYR A 210 -19.31 9.76 7.32
C TYR A 210 -18.08 10.56 6.90
N LYS A 211 -17.55 10.35 5.68
CA LYS A 211 -16.34 11.03 5.15
C LYS A 211 -16.36 12.57 5.31
N ARG A 212 -17.55 13.20 5.36
CA ARG A 212 -17.71 14.64 5.60
C ARG A 212 -17.18 15.11 6.96
N PHE A 213 -17.06 14.21 7.94
CA PHE A 213 -16.59 14.53 9.30
C PHE A 213 -15.07 14.36 9.49
N GLY A 214 -14.31 14.22 8.39
CA GLY A 214 -12.85 14.10 8.45
C GLY A 214 -12.43 12.89 9.31
N ASN A 215 -11.43 13.08 10.18
CA ASN A 215 -10.87 11.99 11.00
C ASN A 215 -11.87 11.38 11.99
N LEU A 216 -12.95 12.08 12.34
CA LEU A 216 -14.00 11.54 13.22
C LEU A 216 -14.91 10.53 12.52
N CYS A 217 -14.85 10.38 11.20
CA CYS A 217 -15.69 9.44 10.47
C CYS A 217 -15.52 8.00 10.97
N TYR A 218 -14.31 7.61 11.38
CA TYR A 218 -14.02 6.30 11.93
C TYR A 218 -14.56 6.11 13.35
N VAL A 219 -14.62 7.17 14.15
CA VAL A 219 -15.26 7.14 15.47
C VAL A 219 -16.77 6.94 15.31
N PHE A 220 -17.41 7.72 14.43
CA PHE A 220 -18.83 7.55 14.14
C PHE A 220 -19.13 6.19 13.49
N GLY A 221 -18.25 5.73 12.59
CA GLY A 221 -18.31 4.41 12.00
C GLY A 221 -18.26 3.31 13.05
N ALA A 222 -17.34 3.39 14.01
CA ALA A 222 -17.24 2.45 15.12
C ALA A 222 -18.49 2.45 16.00
N LEU A 223 -18.98 3.63 16.41
CA LEU A 223 -20.21 3.76 17.19
C LEU A 223 -21.42 3.15 16.47
N ARG A 224 -21.54 3.40 15.16
CA ARG A 224 -22.58 2.80 14.33
C ARG A 224 -22.39 1.29 14.21
N GLY A 225 -21.14 0.84 14.12
CA GLY A 225 -20.72 -0.56 14.09
C GLY A 225 -21.21 -1.33 15.30
N PHE A 226 -21.10 -0.73 16.50
CA PHE A 226 -21.57 -1.33 17.76
C PHE A 226 -23.06 -1.62 17.77
N TRP A 227 -23.87 -0.89 16.99
CA TRP A 227 -25.30 -1.12 16.94
C TRP A 227 -25.61 -2.48 16.29
N GLY A 228 -26.21 -3.39 17.07
CA GLY A 228 -26.45 -4.77 16.65
C GLY A 228 -25.18 -5.60 16.50
N HIS A 229 -24.07 -5.20 17.12
CA HIS A 229 -22.85 -6.02 17.20
C HIS A 229 -22.88 -6.91 18.43
N SER A 230 -22.49 -8.17 18.26
CA SER A 230 -22.21 -9.10 19.35
C SER A 230 -20.77 -9.57 19.28
N ASN A 231 -20.13 -9.67 20.44
CA ASN A 231 -18.81 -10.28 20.57
C ASN A 231 -18.93 -11.76 20.22
N GLN A 232 -18.00 -12.28 19.42
CA GLN A 232 -18.05 -13.65 18.95
C GLN A 232 -16.76 -14.40 19.27
N ASP A 233 -16.88 -15.71 19.47
CA ASP A 233 -15.72 -16.57 19.66
C ASP A 233 -15.11 -16.89 18.29
N MET A 234 -13.79 -16.78 18.20
CA MET A 234 -13.03 -17.03 16.98
C MET A 234 -11.97 -18.10 17.25
N ARG A 235 -11.67 -18.91 16.24
CA ARG A 235 -10.50 -19.78 16.25
C ARG A 235 -9.38 -19.07 15.51
N ILE A 236 -8.18 -19.10 16.09
CA ILE A 236 -6.98 -18.57 15.47
C ILE A 236 -5.91 -19.65 15.40
N LYS A 237 -5.11 -19.62 14.33
CA LYS A 237 -3.93 -20.46 14.18
C LYS A 237 -2.76 -19.58 13.77
N VAL A 238 -1.76 -19.51 14.64
CA VAL A 238 -0.61 -18.62 14.49
C VAL A 238 0.59 -19.39 13.99
N ASN A 239 1.27 -18.86 12.97
CA ASN A 239 2.51 -19.40 12.38
C ASN A 239 2.44 -20.92 12.08
N GLY A 240 1.30 -21.39 11.59
CA GLY A 240 1.10 -22.81 11.25
C GLY A 240 0.97 -23.76 12.45
N GLY A 241 0.89 -23.24 13.68
CA GLY A 241 0.74 -24.03 14.90
C GLY A 241 -0.65 -24.66 15.08
N GLU A 242 -1.03 -24.92 16.33
CA GLU A 242 -2.34 -25.47 16.66
C GLU A 242 -3.43 -24.39 16.65
N TRP A 243 -4.67 -24.82 16.42
CA TRP A 243 -5.84 -23.95 16.53
C TRP A 243 -6.16 -23.67 18.00
N GLY A 244 -6.15 -22.39 18.38
CA GLY A 244 -6.63 -21.91 19.67
C GLY A 244 -7.96 -21.17 19.54
N THR A 245 -8.77 -21.16 20.59
CA THR A 245 -10.01 -20.38 20.66
C THR A 245 -9.78 -19.09 21.44
N VAL A 246 -10.22 -17.96 20.87
CA VAL A 246 -10.26 -16.66 21.53
C VAL A 246 -11.72 -16.29 21.74
N HIS A 247 -12.08 -16.08 23.01
CA HIS A 247 -13.46 -15.84 23.40
C HIS A 247 -13.83 -14.36 23.36
N LYS A 248 -15.10 -14.08 23.03
CA LYS A 248 -15.71 -12.74 23.05
C LYS A 248 -14.90 -11.69 22.29
N VAL A 249 -14.39 -12.04 21.11
CA VAL A 249 -13.68 -11.09 20.25
C VAL A 249 -14.66 -10.01 19.79
N THR A 250 -14.32 -8.76 20.12
CA THR A 250 -14.99 -7.56 19.63
C THR A 250 -14.39 -7.12 18.31
N ALA A 251 -13.05 -7.04 18.24
CA ALA A 251 -12.31 -6.71 17.03
C ALA A 251 -10.98 -7.43 17.01
N LEU A 252 -10.52 -7.80 15.82
CA LEU A 252 -9.18 -8.32 15.58
C LEU A 252 -8.57 -7.49 14.45
N CYS A 253 -7.48 -6.80 14.74
CA CYS A 253 -6.76 -5.92 13.82
C CYS A 253 -5.37 -6.50 13.56
N ILE A 254 -4.98 -6.56 12.30
CA ILE A 254 -3.71 -7.14 11.85
C ILE A 254 -2.97 -6.06 11.09
N GLY A 255 -1.97 -5.45 11.73
CA GLY A 255 -1.23 -4.32 11.21
C GLY A 255 0.13 -4.71 10.64
N ASN A 256 0.37 -4.29 9.41
CA ASN A 256 1.72 -4.15 8.85
C ASN A 256 2.30 -2.78 9.22
N ALA A 257 1.46 -1.74 9.25
CA ALA A 257 1.78 -0.39 9.72
C ALA A 257 1.08 -0.05 11.04
N LYS A 258 1.38 1.12 11.62
CA LYS A 258 0.96 1.47 12.99
C LYS A 258 -0.41 2.10 13.10
N TYR A 259 -0.81 2.81 12.05
CA TYR A 259 -1.98 3.67 12.07
C TYR A 259 -3.02 3.18 11.07
N PHE A 260 -4.27 3.41 11.43
CA PHE A 260 -5.41 3.29 10.54
C PHE A 260 -6.44 4.33 10.92
N GLY A 261 -7.44 4.52 10.05
CA GLY A 261 -8.62 5.26 10.42
C GLY A 261 -8.39 6.74 10.77
N GLY A 262 -7.44 7.42 10.12
CA GLY A 262 -7.19 8.85 10.35
C GLY A 262 -6.41 9.13 11.63
N GLY A 263 -5.45 8.27 11.96
CA GLY A 263 -4.50 8.46 13.05
C GLY A 263 -4.74 7.61 14.30
N MET A 264 -5.65 6.64 14.27
CA MET A 264 -5.76 5.66 15.35
C MET A 264 -4.56 4.72 15.29
N LYS A 265 -3.75 4.72 16.35
CA LYS A 265 -2.55 3.89 16.46
C LYS A 265 -2.90 2.49 16.98
N ILE A 266 -3.70 1.73 16.23
CA ILE A 266 -4.24 0.43 16.67
C ILE A 266 -3.18 -0.64 16.90
N THR A 267 -2.10 -0.58 16.11
CA THR A 267 -0.99 -1.54 16.08
C THR A 267 0.30 -0.77 16.37
N PRO A 268 0.52 -0.32 17.62
CA PRO A 268 1.58 0.63 17.94
C PRO A 268 2.98 0.05 17.82
N THR A 269 3.12 -1.29 17.80
CA THR A 269 4.42 -1.97 17.71
C THR A 269 4.71 -2.57 16.33
N ALA A 270 3.79 -2.41 15.37
CA ALA A 270 3.96 -2.80 13.98
C ALA A 270 5.14 -2.06 13.34
N ASP A 271 5.90 -2.80 12.55
CA ASP A 271 7.07 -2.32 11.84
C ASP A 271 7.08 -2.96 10.44
N PRO A 272 6.79 -2.17 9.38
CA PRO A 272 6.74 -2.64 7.99
C PRO A 272 8.07 -3.15 7.42
N PHE A 273 9.13 -3.22 8.22
CA PHE A 273 10.45 -3.73 7.82
C PHE A 273 10.90 -4.95 8.65
N SER A 274 10.05 -5.45 9.56
CA SER A 274 10.44 -6.44 10.59
C SER A 274 10.22 -7.90 10.19
N GLY A 275 9.59 -8.15 9.04
CA GLY A 275 9.13 -9.46 8.60
C GLY A 275 7.98 -10.03 9.43
N ASN A 276 7.26 -9.19 10.19
CA ASN A 276 6.16 -9.61 11.07
C ASN A 276 4.97 -8.64 11.00
N LEU A 277 3.77 -9.18 11.12
CA LEU A 277 2.54 -8.43 11.37
C LEU A 277 2.30 -8.33 12.88
N GLU A 278 1.71 -7.23 13.33
CA GLU A 278 1.18 -7.12 14.70
C GLU A 278 -0.32 -7.44 14.69
N VAL A 279 -0.73 -8.44 15.48
CA VAL A 279 -2.13 -8.76 15.72
C VAL A 279 -2.54 -8.15 17.05
N VAL A 280 -3.61 -7.35 17.04
CA VAL A 280 -4.23 -6.79 18.25
C VAL A 280 -5.65 -7.30 18.35
N ILE A 281 -5.98 -7.95 19.47
CA ILE A 281 -7.30 -8.51 19.73
C ILE A 281 -7.95 -7.74 20.87
N LEU A 282 -9.17 -7.24 20.62
CA LEU A 282 -10.02 -6.59 21.60
C LEU A 282 -11.13 -7.55 22.01
N GLN A 283 -11.28 -7.80 23.30
CA GLN A 283 -12.19 -8.78 23.88
C GLN A 283 -13.14 -8.13 24.89
N ASP A 284 -14.42 -8.49 24.78
CA ASP A 284 -15.52 -8.05 25.65
C ASP A 284 -15.72 -6.52 25.74
N PHE A 285 -15.36 -5.77 24.69
CA PHE A 285 -15.57 -4.33 24.66
C PHE A 285 -17.03 -3.98 24.35
N LYS A 286 -17.54 -2.95 25.03
CA LYS A 286 -18.79 -2.26 24.65
C LYS A 286 -18.48 -0.91 24.00
N TRP A 287 -19.52 -0.27 23.46
CA TRP A 287 -19.37 1.04 22.81
C TRP A 287 -18.85 2.12 23.77
N TYR A 288 -19.23 2.07 25.05
CA TYR A 288 -18.75 3.02 26.07
C TYR A 288 -17.28 2.76 26.43
N ASP A 289 -16.84 1.50 26.45
CA ASP A 289 -15.42 1.16 26.64
C ASP A 289 -14.58 1.80 25.53
N PHE A 290 -15.03 1.64 24.28
CA PHE A 290 -14.36 2.22 23.13
C PHE A 290 -14.24 3.75 23.25
N LEU A 291 -15.31 4.45 23.64
CA LEU A 291 -15.28 5.90 23.81
C LEU A 291 -14.36 6.34 24.96
N LEU A 292 -14.46 5.71 26.13
CA LEU A 292 -13.63 6.05 27.29
C LEU A 292 -12.14 5.80 27.01
N LYS A 293 -11.83 4.76 26.23
CA LYS A 293 -10.46 4.34 25.90
C LYS A 293 -9.95 4.92 24.58
N LEU A 294 -10.73 5.77 23.91
CA LEU A 294 -10.40 6.34 22.60
C LEU A 294 -9.07 7.12 22.62
N HIS A 295 -8.84 7.90 23.68
CA HIS A 295 -7.58 8.64 23.84
C HIS A 295 -6.36 7.71 23.92
N ARG A 296 -6.50 6.53 24.54
CA ARG A 296 -5.44 5.50 24.62
C ARG A 296 -5.21 4.86 23.26
N LEU A 297 -6.26 4.64 22.48
CA LEU A 297 -6.16 4.10 21.12
C LEU A 297 -5.42 5.06 20.17
N TYR A 298 -5.73 6.36 20.22
CA TYR A 298 -4.99 7.37 19.45
C TYR A 298 -3.55 7.55 19.96
N GLY A 299 -3.32 7.39 21.27
CA GLY A 299 -1.98 7.40 21.85
C GLY A 299 -1.14 6.15 21.57
N GLY A 300 -1.79 5.00 21.30
CA GLY A 300 -1.17 3.67 21.24
C GLY A 300 -0.88 3.03 22.61
N THR A 301 -1.51 3.52 23.67
CA THR A 301 -1.35 2.99 25.05
C THR A 301 -2.48 2.04 25.42
N HIS A 302 -3.33 1.65 24.46
CA HIS A 302 -4.43 0.71 24.67
C HIS A 302 -3.97 -0.73 24.90
N LEU A 303 -2.72 -1.09 24.56
CA LEU A 303 -2.20 -2.44 24.80
C LEU A 303 -2.15 -2.84 26.28
N SER A 304 -2.11 -1.88 27.21
CA SER A 304 -2.20 -2.13 28.65
C SER A 304 -3.62 -2.01 29.21
N VAL A 305 -4.65 -2.05 28.35
CA VAL A 305 -6.05 -2.09 28.76
C VAL A 305 -6.49 -3.55 28.94
N ASN A 306 -7.23 -3.83 30.01
CA ASN A 306 -7.85 -5.15 30.20
C ASN A 306 -8.75 -5.51 29.01
N GLY A 307 -8.60 -6.73 28.50
CA GLY A 307 -9.31 -7.19 27.30
C GLY A 307 -8.62 -6.78 25.99
N VAL A 308 -7.41 -6.24 26.04
CA VAL A 308 -6.57 -6.03 24.85
C VAL A 308 -5.36 -6.95 24.94
N SER A 309 -5.11 -7.70 23.89
CA SER A 309 -3.90 -8.50 23.73
C SER A 309 -3.21 -8.15 22.42
N SER A 310 -1.89 -8.33 22.37
CA SER A 310 -1.12 -8.14 21.14
C SER A 310 -0.09 -9.24 20.97
N MET A 311 0.20 -9.61 19.72
CA MET A 311 1.22 -10.59 19.37
C MET A 311 1.83 -10.25 18.01
N ARG A 312 3.07 -10.68 17.78
CA ARG A 312 3.75 -10.56 16.49
C ARG A 312 3.74 -11.91 15.77
N VAL A 313 3.38 -11.92 14.51
CA VAL A 313 3.17 -13.15 13.73
C VAL A 313 3.69 -12.99 12.30
N GLN A 314 4.13 -14.09 11.69
CA GLN A 314 4.39 -14.16 10.25
C GLN A 314 3.13 -14.55 9.48
N SER A 315 2.25 -15.34 10.12
CA SER A 315 0.95 -15.67 9.59
C SER A 315 -0.07 -15.94 10.69
N ILE A 316 -1.34 -15.63 10.44
CA ILE A 316 -2.47 -16.00 11.29
C ILE A 316 -3.65 -16.42 10.41
N GLU A 317 -4.23 -17.58 10.69
CA GLU A 317 -5.51 -18.02 10.11
C GLU A 317 -6.62 -17.74 11.12
N VAL A 318 -7.76 -17.22 10.67
CA VAL A 318 -8.89 -16.87 11.53
C VAL A 318 -10.17 -17.51 11.00
N GLU A 319 -10.92 -18.17 11.89
CA GLU A 319 -12.21 -18.81 11.59
C GLU A 319 -13.26 -18.43 12.64
N GLU A 320 -14.53 -18.43 12.24
CA GLU A 320 -15.64 -18.35 13.19
C GLU A 320 -15.83 -19.71 13.87
N VAL A 321 -16.07 -19.72 15.19
CA VAL A 321 -16.40 -20.98 15.89
C VAL A 321 -17.75 -21.53 15.43
N THR A 322 -18.74 -20.66 15.19
CA THR A 322 -20.12 -21.06 14.86
C THR A 322 -20.36 -21.32 13.38
N GLY A 323 -19.43 -20.90 12.49
CA GLY A 323 -19.57 -21.07 11.04
C GLY A 323 -20.75 -20.30 10.42
N SER A 324 -21.16 -19.18 11.03
CA SER A 324 -22.29 -18.37 10.55
C SER A 324 -22.01 -17.63 9.24
N GLY A 325 -20.73 -17.48 8.86
CA GLY A 325 -20.30 -16.80 7.63
C GLY A 325 -20.63 -15.31 7.63
N GLY A 326 -20.67 -14.69 8.82
CA GLY A 326 -21.17 -13.34 9.03
C GLY A 326 -20.13 -12.34 9.53
N ILE A 327 -18.91 -12.78 9.83
CA ILE A 327 -17.82 -11.93 10.32
C ILE A 327 -17.10 -11.30 9.13
N PHE A 328 -17.30 -9.99 9.00
CA PHE A 328 -16.71 -9.16 7.96
C PHE A 328 -15.20 -9.02 8.11
N VAL A 329 -14.54 -8.96 6.95
CA VAL A 329 -13.11 -8.71 6.80
C VAL A 329 -12.92 -7.56 5.79
N GLN A 330 -12.03 -6.62 6.13
CA GLN A 330 -11.60 -5.53 5.24
C GLN A 330 -10.10 -5.27 5.42
N SER A 331 -9.51 -4.49 4.52
CA SER A 331 -8.14 -4.00 4.67
C SER A 331 -7.96 -2.64 4.01
N ASP A 332 -7.20 -1.74 4.65
CA ASP A 332 -6.91 -0.39 4.15
C ASP A 332 -8.16 0.43 3.72
N GLY A 333 -9.32 0.11 4.29
CA GLY A 333 -10.61 0.72 3.96
C GLY A 333 -11.37 0.09 2.80
N GLU A 334 -10.84 -0.98 2.19
CA GLU A 334 -11.48 -1.75 1.11
C GLU A 334 -12.08 -3.06 1.64
N HIS A 335 -13.29 -3.39 1.18
CA HIS A 335 -13.98 -4.61 1.60
C HIS A 335 -13.42 -5.85 0.91
N PHE A 336 -13.07 -6.87 1.69
CA PHE A 336 -12.54 -8.14 1.17
C PHE A 336 -13.61 -9.24 1.12
N GLY A 337 -14.37 -9.40 2.22
CA GLY A 337 -15.37 -10.45 2.33
C GLY A 337 -15.58 -10.88 3.78
N PHE A 338 -15.53 -12.18 4.01
CA PHE A 338 -15.85 -12.82 5.30
C PHE A 338 -14.82 -13.88 5.67
N LEU A 339 -14.81 -14.25 6.95
CA LEU A 339 -14.07 -15.42 7.43
C LEU A 339 -14.60 -16.73 6.78
N PRO A 340 -13.76 -17.76 6.64
CA PRO A 340 -12.38 -17.89 7.11
C PRO A 340 -11.37 -17.13 6.23
N THR A 341 -10.30 -16.62 6.82
CA THR A 341 -9.25 -15.88 6.08
C THR A 341 -7.89 -16.13 6.71
N LYS A 342 -6.88 -16.33 5.86
CA LYS A 342 -5.48 -16.38 6.24
C LYS A 342 -4.82 -15.05 5.96
N PHE A 343 -4.05 -14.58 6.92
CA PHE A 343 -3.23 -13.38 6.84
C PHE A 343 -1.76 -13.79 6.95
N SER A 344 -0.91 -13.23 6.11
CA SER A 344 0.53 -13.48 6.16
C SER A 344 1.32 -12.28 5.67
N VAL A 345 2.60 -12.23 5.99
CA VAL A 345 3.52 -11.19 5.50
C VAL A 345 4.34 -11.73 4.33
N LEU A 346 4.59 -10.87 3.33
CA LEU A 346 5.64 -11.06 2.34
C LEU A 346 6.82 -10.16 2.73
N PRO A 347 7.86 -10.72 3.36
CA PRO A 347 8.99 -9.92 3.83
C PRO A 347 9.75 -9.30 2.67
N GLY A 348 10.04 -7.99 2.77
CA GLY A 348 10.85 -7.25 1.83
C GLY A 348 10.37 -7.30 0.38
N ALA A 349 9.06 -7.39 0.18
CA ALA A 349 8.46 -7.63 -1.13
C ALA A 349 8.64 -6.46 -2.12
N VAL A 350 8.76 -5.22 -1.62
CA VAL A 350 8.84 -4.02 -2.46
C VAL A 350 9.97 -3.11 -1.96
N ASP A 351 10.81 -2.60 -2.87
CA ASP A 351 11.75 -1.53 -2.52
C ASP A 351 11.00 -0.22 -2.27
N PHE A 352 11.27 0.48 -1.18
CA PHE A 352 10.51 1.68 -0.79
C PHE A 352 11.44 2.85 -0.41
N PHE A 353 11.18 4.04 -0.97
CA PHE A 353 11.93 5.26 -0.63
C PHE A 353 11.62 5.73 0.79
N CYS A 354 12.66 5.86 1.62
CA CYS A 354 12.56 6.23 3.04
C CYS A 354 13.12 7.62 3.37
#